data_AF-A0A143XZJ0-F1
#
_entry.id   AF-A0A143XZJ0-F1
#
_cell.length_a   1.000
_cell.length_b   1.000
_cell.length_c   1.000
_cell.angle_alpha   90.00
_cell.angle_beta   90.00
_cell.angle_gamma   90.00
#
_symmetry.space_group_name_H-M   'P 1'
#
loop_
_entity.id
_entity.type
_entity.pdbx_description
1 polymer ?
#
loop_
_entity_poly.entity_id
_entity_poly.type
_entity_poly.pdbx_seq_one_letter_code
_entity_poly.pdbx_strand_id
1 'polypeptide(L)' 'MVKLFKYRTPGVKEYWIVHPLKDRITIYYFSDDFMEEHTFHDKIKVNIYDDLEIDFDQMQP' A
#
# COMPACT_ATOMS: atom_id res chain seq x y z
N MET A 1 15.33 1.92 -9.99
CA MET A 1 14.67 3.07 -9.32
C MET A 1 14.13 4.08 -10.35
N VAL A 2 13.00 3.82 -11.00
CA VAL A 2 12.45 4.74 -12.04
C VAL A 2 10.97 5.13 -11.81
N LYS A 3 10.20 4.36 -11.02
CA LYS A 3 8.77 4.62 -10.77
C LYS A 3 8.47 5.33 -9.44
N LEU A 4 9.12 4.96 -8.34
CA LEU A 4 8.83 5.51 -7.01
C LEU A 4 9.00 7.04 -6.92
N PHE A 5 10.05 7.60 -7.53
CA PHE A 5 10.27 9.06 -7.57
C PHE A 5 9.28 9.82 -8.48
N LYS A 6 8.59 9.15 -9.41
CA LYS A 6 7.59 9.81 -10.27
C LYS A 6 6.24 10.00 -9.58
N TYR A 7 5.93 9.17 -8.58
CA TYR A 7 4.65 9.23 -7.84
C TYR A 7 4.69 10.08 -6.57
N ARG A 8 5.87 10.49 -6.08
CA ARG A 8 5.97 11.49 -5.00
C ARG A 8 5.53 12.89 -5.47
N THR A 9 5.52 13.14 -6.79
CA THR A 9 5.42 14.48 -7.38
C THR A 9 4.00 15.02 -7.68
N PRO A 10 2.94 14.22 -7.91
CA PRO A 10 1.61 14.76 -8.23
C PRO A 10 0.58 14.62 -7.09
N GLY A 11 0.97 14.81 -5.81
CA GLY A 11 0.01 14.87 -4.70
C GLY A 11 -0.57 13.52 -4.25
N VAL A 12 0.09 12.40 -4.61
CA VAL A 12 -0.23 11.08 -4.07
C VAL A 12 0.04 11.09 -2.56
N LYS A 13 -0.96 10.71 -1.76
CA LYS A 13 -0.85 10.63 -0.30
C LYS A 13 -0.39 9.26 0.18
N GLU A 14 -0.72 8.21 -0.57
CA GLU A 14 -0.44 6.83 -0.20
C GLU A 14 -0.14 5.98 -1.45
N TYR A 15 0.89 5.13 -1.38
CA TYR A 15 1.33 4.32 -2.51
C TYR A 15 1.64 2.88 -2.09
N TRP A 16 1.01 1.93 -2.78
CA TRP A 16 1.05 0.51 -2.45
C TRP A 16 1.86 -0.25 -3.50
N ILE A 17 2.78 -1.11 -3.04
CA ILE A 17 3.52 -2.06 -3.86
C ILE A 17 3.11 -3.45 -3.41
N VAL A 18 2.29 -4.13 -4.22
CA VAL A 18 1.84 -5.49 -3.97
C VAL A 18 2.75 -6.47 -4.71
N HIS A 19 3.35 -7.42 -4.00
CA HIS A 19 4.28 -8.42 -4.55
C HIS A 19 3.80 -9.86 -4.25
N PRO A 20 2.91 -10.43 -5.09
CA PRO A 20 2.29 -11.74 -4.83
C PRO A 20 3.29 -12.89 -4.63
N LEU A 21 4.37 -12.92 -5.42
CA LEU A 21 5.36 -13.99 -5.32
C LEU A 21 6.15 -14.01 -4.00
N LYS A 22 6.05 -12.95 -3.19
CA LYS A 22 6.76 -12.80 -1.93
C LYS A 22 5.82 -12.68 -0.73
N ASP A 23 4.51 -12.83 -0.96
CA ASP A 23 3.49 -12.58 0.06
C ASP A 23 3.73 -11.25 0.81
N ARG A 24 3.95 -10.18 0.06
CA ARG A 24 4.37 -8.90 0.63
C ARG A 24 3.70 -7.72 -0.02
N ILE A 25 3.25 -6.80 0.82
CA ILE A 25 2.66 -5.51 0.48
C ILE A 25 3.50 -4.46 1.18
N THR A 26 4.04 -3.50 0.44
CA THR A 26 4.75 -2.35 0.99
C THR A 26 3.93 -1.09 0.74
N ILE A 27 3.64 -0.34 1.80
CA ILE A 27 2.81 0.86 1.75
C ILE A 27 3.68 2.04 2.14
N TYR A 28 3.66 3.08 1.33
CA TYR A 28 4.27 4.37 1.63
C TYR A 28 3.16 5.37 1.89
N TYR A 29 3.12 5.93 3.09
CA TYR A 29 2.25 7.05 3.43
C TYR A 29 3.08 8.33 3.46
N PHE A 30 2.86 9.18 2.46
CA PHE A 30 3.72 10.34 2.21
C PHE A 30 3.40 11.52 3.12
N SER A 31 2.20 11.59 3.71
CA SER A 31 1.84 12.73 4.57
C SER A 31 2.63 12.74 5.88
N ASP A 32 2.88 11.59 6.47
CA ASP A 32 3.66 11.44 7.71
C ASP A 32 5.03 10.76 7.48
N ASP A 33 5.44 10.61 6.21
CA ASP A 33 6.71 10.03 5.77
C ASP A 33 7.03 8.66 6.42
N PHE A 34 6.03 7.79 6.53
CA PHE A 34 6.21 6.44 7.06
C PHE A 34 5.94 5.35 6.02
N MET A 35 6.47 4.17 6.31
CA MET A 35 6.35 2.98 5.49
C MET A 35 5.96 1.79 6.35
N GLU A 36 5.03 0.99 5.84
CA GLU A 36 4.59 -0.27 6.46
C GLU A 36 4.78 -1.44 5.50
N GLU A 37 4.99 -2.63 6.06
CA GLU A 37 4.98 -3.89 5.32
C GLU A 37 3.93 -4.82 5.93
N HIS A 38 3.15 -5.46 5.05
CA HIS A 38 2.08 -6.40 5.38
C HIS A 38 2.16 -7.64 4.47
N THR A 39 1.42 -8.68 4.83
CA THR A 39 1.22 -9.91 4.05
C THR A 39 -0.21 -9.96 3.49
N PHE A 40 -0.52 -10.95 2.65
CA PHE A 40 -1.86 -11.04 2.03
C PHE A 40 -2.93 -11.53 3.00
N HIS A 41 -2.51 -12.08 4.15
CA HIS A 41 -3.39 -12.53 5.23
C HIS A 41 -3.79 -11.38 6.17
N ASP A 42 -3.19 -10.20 6.00
CA ASP A 42 -3.49 -9.03 6.81
C ASP A 42 -4.67 -8.25 6.22
N LYS A 43 -5.52 -7.74 7.11
CA LYS A 43 -6.52 -6.73 6.79
C LYS A 43 -5.91 -5.36 6.99
N ILE A 44 -5.75 -4.62 5.91
CA ILE A 44 -4.96 -3.41 5.92
C ILE A 44 -5.88 -2.19 5.76
N LYS A 45 -5.94 -1.37 6.81
CA LYS A 45 -6.66 -0.09 6.78
C LYS A 45 -5.92 0.89 5.87
N VAL A 46 -6.65 1.53 4.97
CA VAL A 46 -6.11 2.60 4.12
C VAL A 46 -6.00 3.87 4.96
N ASN A 47 -4.85 4.55 4.94
CA ASN A 47 -4.62 5.70 5.82
C ASN A 47 -5.33 6.97 5.34
N ILE A 48 -5.67 7.05 4.06
CA ILE A 48 -6.34 8.22 3.46
C ILE A 48 -7.87 8.18 3.49
N TYR A 49 -8.48 7.09 3.96
CA TYR A 49 -9.94 6.94 4.09
C TYR A 49 -10.28 6.24 5.42
N ASP A 50 -11.23 6.80 6.17
CA ASP A 50 -11.54 6.28 7.51
C ASP A 50 -12.24 4.91 7.51
N ASP A 51 -12.96 4.60 6.43
CA ASP A 51 -13.88 3.48 6.27
C ASP A 51 -13.42 2.44 5.22
N LEU A 52 -12.21 2.58 4.69
CA LEU A 52 -11.66 1.65 3.70
C LEU A 52 -10.60 0.74 4.33
N GLU A 53 -10.85 -0.56 4.23
CA GLU A 53 -9.93 -1.62 4.57
C GLU A 53 -9.83 -2.58 3.39
N ILE A 54 -8.63 -3.08 3.11
CA ILE A 54 -8.37 -4.03 2.04
C ILE A 54 -8.00 -5.37 2.66
N ASP A 55 -8.78 -6.39 2.32
CA ASP A 55 -8.53 -7.79 2.66
C ASP A 55 -8.18 -8.54 1.36
N PHE A 56 -6.91 -8.91 1.22
CA PHE A 56 -6.40 -9.57 0.02
C PHE A 56 -6.79 -11.05 -0.06
N ASP A 57 -7.13 -11.70 1.07
CA ASP A 57 -7.64 -13.08 1.06
C ASP A 57 -9.00 -13.17 0.37
N GLN A 58 -9.79 -12.08 0.39
CA GLN A 58 -11.07 -12.01 -0.32
C GLN A 58 -10.94 -11.71 -1.82
N MET A 59 -9.73 -11.46 -2.32
CA MET A 59 -9.48 -11.06 -3.71
C MET A 59 -8.96 -12.20 -4.59
N GLN A 60 -9.10 -13.46 -4.18
CA GLN A 60 -8.77 -14.60 -5.04
C GLN A 60 -9.71 -14.68 -6.26
N PRO A 61 -9.18 -15.00 -7.46
CA PRO A 61 -10.00 -15.22 -8.66
C PRO A 61 -10.89 -16.45 -8.57
#